data_AF-A0A4Y8C7W4-F1
#
_entry.id   AF-A0A4Y8C7W4-F1
#
_cell.length_a   1.000
_cell.length_b   1.000
_cell.length_c   1.000
_cell.angle_alpha   90.00
_cell.angle_beta   90.00
_cell.angle_gamma   90.00
#
_symmetry.space_group_name_H-M   'P 1'
#
loop_
_entity.id
_entity.type
_entity.pdbx_description
1 polymer ?
#
loop_
_entity_poly.entity_id
_entity_poly.type
_entity_poly.pdbx_seq_one_letter_code
_entity_poly.pdbx_strand_id
1 'polypeptide(L)'
;MKNIIKSIGDLRVSVVLFLLFALFCALATFIESAYGTPTAWAMVYDTFWFEYIQLLLGINLLCGMFRYKMFGLKKLPLMIF
;
A
#
# COMPACT_ATOMS: atom_id res chain seq x y z
N MET A 1 5.94 9.54 -21.77
CA MET A 1 5.26 8.28 -21.40
C MET A 1 6.19 7.20 -20.81
N LYS A 2 7.50 7.16 -21.12
CA LYS A 2 8.45 6.18 -20.51
C LYS A 2 8.71 6.36 -19.01
N ASN A 3 8.52 7.57 -18.46
CA ASN A 3 8.87 7.89 -17.06
C ASN A 3 7.79 7.49 -16.04
N ILE A 4 6.51 7.53 -16.40
CA ILE A 4 5.39 7.17 -15.50
C ILE A 4 5.41 5.66 -15.21
N ILE A 5 5.65 4.85 -16.23
CA ILE A 5 5.77 3.38 -16.11
C ILE A 5 7.04 3.01 -15.32
N LYS A 6 8.12 3.82 -15.43
CA LYS A 6 9.33 3.65 -14.62
C LYS A 6 9.11 3.99 -13.14
N SER A 7 8.15 4.87 -12.85
CA SER A 7 7.78 5.30 -11.50
C SER A 7 6.87 4.31 -10.77
N ILE A 8 6.09 3.49 -11.50
CA ILE A 8 5.10 2.55 -10.94
C ILE A 8 5.72 1.30 -10.28
N GLY A 9 7.05 1.17 -10.24
CA GLY A 9 7.75 0.11 -9.51
C GLY A 9 9.01 0.59 -8.79
N ASP A 10 9.10 1.89 -8.49
CA ASP A 10 10.23 2.47 -7.77
C ASP A 10 9.97 2.43 -6.26
N LEU A 11 10.95 1.93 -5.50
CA LEU A 11 10.87 1.78 -4.04
C LEU A 11 10.51 3.10 -3.34
N ARG A 12 10.92 4.26 -3.87
CA ARG A 12 10.62 5.57 -3.27
C ARG A 12 9.14 5.89 -3.33
N VAL A 13 8.47 5.53 -4.42
CA VAL A 13 7.03 5.76 -4.58
C VAL A 13 6.25 4.83 -3.64
N SER A 14 6.68 3.57 -3.52
CA SER A 14 6.08 2.63 -2.57
C SER A 14 6.19 3.13 -1.13
N VAL A 15 7.35 3.67 -0.72
CA VAL A 15 7.56 4.22 0.63
C VAL A 15 6.64 5.41 0.91
N VAL A 16 6.53 6.35 -0.04
CA VAL A 16 5.64 7.51 0.11
C VAL A 16 4.18 7.08 0.23
N LEU A 17 3.73 6.14 -0.61
CA LEU A 17 2.37 5.60 -0.53
C LEU A 17 2.12 4.85 0.77
N PHE A 18 3.11 4.10 1.27
CA PHE A 18 3.01 3.39 2.55
C PHE A 18 2.86 4.35 3.71
N LEU A 19 3.66 5.43 3.74
CA LEU A 19 3.56 6.48 4.76
C LEU A 19 2.18 7.16 4.72
N LEU A 20 1.68 7.45 3.52
CA LEU A 20 0.35 8.04 3.34
C LEU A 20 -0.74 7.10 3.85
N PHE A 21 -0.70 5.82 3.49
CA PHE A 21 -1.62 4.79 3.96
C PHE A 21 -1.58 4.65 5.50
N ALA A 22 -0.38 4.61 6.09
CA ALA A 22 -0.19 4.53 7.53
C ALA A 22 -0.78 5.75 8.27
N LEU A 23 -0.64 6.95 7.70
CA LEU A 23 -1.19 8.17 8.28
C LEU A 23 -2.72 8.14 8.30
N PHE A 24 -3.36 7.68 7.22
CA PHE A 24 -4.82 7.50 7.20
C PHE A 24 -5.30 6.40 8.15
N CYS A 25 -4.56 5.31 8.29
CA CYS A 25 -4.87 4.26 9.26
C CYS A 25 -4.80 4.79 10.70
N ALA A 26 -3.77 5.57 11.03
CA ALA A 26 -3.66 6.23 12.34
C ALA A 26 -4.84 7.18 12.60
N LEU A 27 -5.21 8.00 11.62
CA LEU A 27 -6.39 8.88 11.72
C LEU A 27 -7.68 8.07 11.93
N ALA A 28 -7.86 6.96 11.22
CA ALA A 28 -9.01 6.07 11.39
C ALA A 28 -9.08 5.51 12.82
N THR A 29 -7.95 5.13 13.42
CA THR A 29 -7.88 4.67 14.82
C THR A 29 -8.29 5.76 15.80
N PHE A 30 -7.86 7.01 15.60
CA PHE A 30 -8.31 8.13 16.44
C PHE A 30 -9.81 8.40 16.29
N ILE A 31 -10.33 8.32 15.07
CA ILE A 31 -11.77 8.47 14.79
C ILE A 31 -12.56 7.34 15.45
N GLU A 32 -12.07 6.11 15.38
CA GLU A 32 -12.68 4.95 16.04
C GLU A 32 -12.77 5.15 17.55
N SER A 33 -11.69 5.62 18.19
CA SER A 33 -11.68 5.88 19.63
C SER A 33 -12.59 7.05 20.05
N ALA A 34 -12.89 8.00 19.17
CA ALA A 34 -13.68 9.19 19.50
C ALA A 34 -15.16 9.06 19.15
N TYR A 35 -15.49 8.40 18.03
CA TYR A 35 -16.85 8.32 17.47
C TYR A 35 -17.38 6.89 17.36
N GLY A 36 -16.55 5.89 17.65
CA GLY A 36 -16.89 4.48 17.55
C GLY A 36 -16.53 3.84 16.21
N THR A 37 -16.55 2.51 16.21
CA THR A 37 -16.26 1.65 15.04
C THR A 37 -17.13 1.90 13.81
N PRO A 38 -18.47 2.10 13.88
CA PRO A 38 -19.26 2.27 12.65
C PRO A 38 -18.93 3.58 11.93
N THR A 39 -18.56 4.63 12.68
CA THR A 39 -18.24 5.95 12.13
C THR A 39 -16.88 5.96 11.45
N ALA A 40 -15.86 5.33 12.06
CA ALA A 40 -14.55 5.18 11.43
C ALA A 40 -14.63 4.39 10.12
N TRP A 41 -15.51 3.37 10.08
CA TRP A 41 -15.71 2.54 8.89
C TRP A 41 -16.31 3.32 7.73
N ALA A 42 -17.42 4.03 7.96
CA ALA A 42 -18.04 4.84 6.92
C ALA A 42 -17.16 6.01 6.43
N MET A 43 -16.37 6.63 7.32
CA MET A 43 -15.59 7.82 6.98
C MET A 43 -14.24 7.54 6.33
N VAL A 44 -13.61 6.40 6.63
CA VAL A 44 -12.26 6.09 6.10
C VAL A 44 -12.30 4.87 5.21
N TYR A 45 -12.85 3.75 5.67
CA TYR A 45 -12.76 2.47 4.97
C TYR A 45 -13.73 2.35 3.79
N ASP A 46 -14.96 2.85 3.91
CA ASP A 46 -15.99 2.84 2.84
C ASP A 46 -15.79 3.98 1.83
N THR A 47 -14.75 4.80 2.01
CA THR A 47 -14.52 5.96 1.15
C THR A 47 -13.70 5.56 -0.09
N PHE A 48 -14.25 5.88 -1.26
CA PHE A 48 -13.66 5.59 -2.57
C PHE A 48 -12.19 6.03 -2.72
N TRP A 49 -11.80 7.14 -2.08
CA TRP A 49 -10.42 7.64 -2.11
C TRP A 49 -9.43 6.74 -1.35
N PHE A 50 -9.86 6.14 -0.23
CA PHE A 50 -9.02 5.25 0.56
C PHE A 50 -8.82 3.91 -0.16
N GLU A 51 -9.89 3.36 -0.75
CA GLU A 51 -9.81 2.19 -1.62
C GLU A 51 -8.84 2.42 -2.79
N TYR A 52 -8.88 3.60 -3.41
CA TYR A 52 -7.97 3.95 -4.50
C TYR A 52 -6.50 4.01 -4.06
N ILE A 53 -6.22 4.58 -2.88
CA ILE A 53 -4.86 4.59 -2.30
C ILE A 53 -4.36 3.16 -2.06
N GLN A 54 -5.22 2.30 -1.52
CA GLN A 54 -4.89 0.91 -1.24
C GLN A 54 -4.65 0.10 -2.54
N LEU A 55 -5.46 0.31 -3.57
CA LEU A 55 -5.26 -0.27 -4.90
C LEU A 55 -3.97 0.23 -5.53
N LEU A 56 -3.68 1.53 -5.48
CA LEU A 56 -2.48 2.11 -6.07
C LEU A 56 -1.23 1.61 -5.34
N LEU A 57 -1.28 1.47 -4.01
CA LEU A 57 -0.23 0.85 -3.21
C LEU A 57 -0.03 -0.61 -3.61
N GLY A 58 -1.10 -1.39 -3.71
CA GLY A 58 -1.06 -2.80 -4.12
C GLY A 58 -0.44 -2.99 -5.50
N ILE A 59 -0.87 -2.20 -6.49
CA ILE A 59 -0.31 -2.24 -7.85
C ILE A 59 1.18 -1.84 -7.84
N ASN A 60 1.55 -0.81 -7.07
CA ASN A 60 2.94 -0.34 -7.00
C ASN A 60 3.86 -1.39 -6.36
N LEU A 61 3.42 -2.03 -5.27
CA LEU A 61 4.14 -3.13 -4.63
C LEU A 61 4.24 -4.36 -5.53
N LEU A 62 3.15 -4.76 -6.21
CA LEU A 62 3.16 -5.85 -7.17
C LEU A 62 4.17 -5.58 -8.29
N CYS A 63 4.08 -4.41 -8.93
CA CYS A 63 5.00 -4.01 -9.99
C CYS A 63 6.45 -3.96 -9.50
N GLY A 64 6.68 -3.46 -8.27
CA GLY A 64 7.97 -3.52 -7.57
C GLY A 64 8.47 -4.96 -7.42
N MET A 65 7.67 -5.88 -6.88
CA MET A 65 8.06 -7.29 -6.71
C MET A 65 8.44 -7.96 -8.03
N PHE A 66 7.69 -7.69 -9.11
CA PHE A 66 8.02 -8.17 -10.46
C PHE A 66 9.30 -7.54 -11.02
N ARG A 67 9.50 -6.22 -10.79
CA ARG A 67 10.69 -5.46 -11.23
C ARG A 67 11.97 -5.95 -10.54
N TYR A 68 11.91 -6.19 -9.24
CA TYR A 68 13.05 -6.66 -8.45
C TYR A 68 13.26 -8.18 -8.54
N LYS A 69 12.44 -8.91 -9.32
CA LYS A 69 12.49 -10.38 -9.46
C LYS A 69 12.72 -11.07 -8.10
N MET A 70 11.94 -10.70 -7.08
CA MET A 70 12.03 -11.36 -5.77
C MET A 70 11.67 -12.85 -5.87
N PHE A 71 10.90 -13.25 -6.87
CA PHE A 71 10.65 -14.65 -7.28
C PHE A 71 11.82 -15.27 -8.07
N GLY A 72 13.04 -15.15 -7.56
CA GLY A 72 14.15 -15.95 -8.05
C GLY A 72 14.09 -17.34 -7.44
N LEU A 73 13.93 -18.40 -8.25
CA LEU A 73 14.00 -19.81 -7.81
C LEU A 73 15.26 -20.14 -6.96
N LYS A 74 16.32 -19.33 -7.05
CA LYS A 74 17.54 -19.45 -6.22
C LYS A 74 17.42 -18.89 -4.79
N LYS A 75 16.39 -18.11 -4.46
CA LYS A 75 16.15 -17.57 -3.11
C LYS A 75 15.05 -18.31 -2.34
N LEU A 76 14.42 -19.29 -2.98
CA LEU A 76 13.47 -20.21 -2.35
C LEU A 76 14.02 -20.93 -1.10
N PRO A 77 15.29 -21.41 -1.06
CA PRO A 77 15.78 -22.08 0.15
C PRO A 77 15.87 -21.15 1.36
N LEU A 78 15.94 -19.83 1.19
CA LEU A 78 15.94 -18.86 2.31
C LEU A 78 14.51 -18.49 2.78
N MET A 79 13.47 -18.78 1.99
CA MET A 79 12.07 -18.58 2.41
C MET A 79 11.51 -19.80 3.15
N ILE A 80 12.15 -20.96 3.01
CA ILE A 80 11.72 -22.24 3.60
C ILE A 80 12.50 -22.57 4.88
N PHE A 81 13.74 -22.10 5.02
CA PHE A 81 14.58 -22.27 6.21
C PHE A 81 14.45 -21.12 7.21
#